data_AF-A0AAF0V5J9-F1
#
_entry.id   AF-A0AAF0V5J9-F1
#
_cell.length_a   1.000
_cell.length_b   1.000
_cell.length_c   1.000
_cell.angle_alpha   90.00
_cell.angle_beta   90.00
_cell.angle_gamma   90.00
#
_symmetry.space_group_name_H-M   'P 1'
#
loop_
_entity.id
_entity.type
_entity.pdbx_description
1 polymer ?
#
loop_
_entity_poly.entity_id
_entity_poly.type
_entity_poly.pdbx_seq_one_letter_code
_entity_poly.pdbx_strand_id
1 'polypeptide(L)'
;MQKIQTCIRKLKSSSFWLTFLDQLQTPEIFDRFLTVMGSEGKMQMVIYGIGSIESYEPPRLQLSLAILMKRMFSWIGEVEVFDPLISLAEFRVLTALDCSVLAINEQGR
;
A
#
# COMPACT_ATOMS: atom_id res chain seq x y z
N MET A 1 4.09 13.68 7.84
CA MET A 1 5.28 12.87 7.42
C MET A 1 5.92 12.05 8.55
N GLN A 2 6.30 12.64 9.70
CA GLN A 2 6.98 11.87 10.77
C GLN A 2 6.18 10.69 11.34
N LYS A 3 4.86 10.87 11.52
CA LYS A 3 3.94 9.83 12.02
C LYS A 3 3.95 8.58 11.12
N ILE A 4 3.76 8.76 9.81
CA ILE A 4 3.73 7.64 8.86
C ILE A 4 5.09 6.95 8.75
N GLN A 5 6.20 7.68 8.71
CA GLN A 5 7.54 7.08 8.69
C GLN A 5 7.85 6.27 9.96
N THR A 6 7.34 6.72 11.11
CA THR A 6 7.45 5.96 12.36
C THR A 6 6.57 4.71 12.32
N CYS A 7 5.36 4.80 11.76
CA CYS A 7 4.47 3.66 11.57
C CYS A 7 5.10 2.60 10.64
N ILE A 8 5.65 3.00 9.49
CA ILE A 8 6.36 2.12 8.54
C ILE A 8 7.51 1.39 9.25
N ARG A 9 8.34 2.11 10.00
CA ARG A 9 9.47 1.48 10.72
C ARG A 9 9.00 0.47 11.76
N LYS A 10 8.01 0.84 12.58
CA LYS A 10 7.42 -0.06 13.60
C LYS A 10 6.83 -1.31 12.97
N LEU A 11 6.05 -1.15 11.90
CA LEU A 11 5.43 -2.26 11.18
C LEU A 11 6.50 -3.17 10.56
N LYS A 12 7.52 -2.60 9.90
CA LYS A 12 8.62 -3.37 9.30
C LYS A 12 9.37 -4.25 10.30
N SER A 13 9.51 -3.81 11.55
CA SER A 13 10.14 -4.58 12.63
C SER A 13 9.19 -5.50 13.40
N SER A 14 7.89 -5.49 13.08
CA SER A 14 6.89 -6.28 13.82
C SER A 14 6.94 -7.76 13.44
N SER A 15 6.60 -8.63 14.39
CA SER A 15 6.39 -10.05 14.12
C SER A 15 5.32 -10.28 13.05
N PHE A 16 4.26 -9.45 13.05
CA PHE A 16 3.23 -9.48 12.03
C PHE A 16 3.81 -9.36 10.62
N TRP A 17 4.64 -8.36 10.35
CA TRP A 17 5.23 -8.16 9.03
C TRP A 17 6.17 -9.31 8.64
N LEU A 18 6.98 -9.80 9.58
CA LEU A 18 7.90 -10.90 9.32
C LEU A 18 7.15 -12.19 8.98
N THR A 19 6.09 -12.52 9.73
CA THR A 19 5.23 -13.68 9.45
C THR A 19 4.46 -13.51 8.15
N PHE A 20 3.94 -12.31 7.88
CA PHE A 20 3.25 -12.00 6.62
C PHE A 20 4.18 -12.19 5.41
N LEU A 21 5.43 -11.73 5.51
CA LEU A 21 6.42 -11.89 4.46
C LEU A 21 6.77 -13.36 4.21
N ASP A 22 7.02 -14.11 5.29
CA ASP A 22 7.33 -15.54 5.21
C ASP A 22 6.22 -16.33 4.49
N GLN A 23 4.96 -16.04 4.84
CA GLN A 23 3.80 -16.65 4.18
C GLN A 23 3.74 -16.31 2.69
N LEU A 24 3.86 -15.04 2.31
CA LEU A 24 3.78 -14.62 0.90
C LEU A 24 4.93 -15.13 0.03
N GLN A 25 6.07 -15.47 0.64
CA GLN A 25 7.25 -15.99 -0.06
C GLN A 25 7.24 -17.52 -0.19
N THR A 26 6.26 -18.21 0.38
CA THR A 26 6.11 -19.66 0.13
C THR A 26 5.90 -19.91 -1.37
N PRO A 27 6.54 -20.93 -1.96
CA PRO A 27 6.43 -21.20 -3.40
C PRO A 27 4.98 -21.32 -3.87
N GLU A 28 4.14 -21.98 -3.07
CA GLU A 28 2.73 -22.21 -3.36
C GLU A 28 1.92 -20.92 -3.49
N ILE A 29 2.21 -19.92 -2.65
CA ILE A 29 1.53 -18.61 -2.70
C ILE A 29 2.16 -17.73 -3.78
N PHE A 30 3.49 -17.74 -3.91
CA PHE A 30 4.18 -16.97 -4.92
C PHE A 30 3.80 -17.38 -6.35
N ASP A 31 3.72 -18.69 -6.62
CA ASP A 31 3.31 -19.22 -7.93
C ASP A 31 1.87 -18.81 -8.29
N ARG A 32 0.99 -18.68 -7.29
CA ARG A 32 -0.37 -18.15 -7.50
C ARG A 32 -0.35 -16.69 -7.92
N PHE A 33 0.51 -15.87 -7.32
CA PHE A 33 0.66 -14.47 -7.76
C PHE A 33 1.21 -14.39 -9.17
N LEU A 34 2.24 -15.18 -9.52
CA LEU A 34 2.75 -15.26 -10.89
C LEU A 34 1.65 -15.64 -11.89
N THR A 35 0.81 -16.60 -11.52
CA THR A 35 -0.33 -17.04 -12.34
C THR A 35 -1.35 -15.91 -12.55
N VAL A 36 -1.71 -15.19 -11.48
CA VAL A 36 -2.70 -14.09 -11.53
C VAL A 36 -2.20 -12.91 -12.35
N MET A 37 -0.92 -12.58 -12.29
CA MET A 37 -0.36 -11.46 -13.04
C MET A 37 -0.28 -11.67 -14.55
N GLY A 38 -0.29 -12.94 -15.00
CA GLY A 38 -0.22 -13.28 -16.42
C GLY A 38 0.92 -12.55 -17.15
N SER A 39 0.61 -11.94 -18.30
CA SER A 39 1.58 -11.23 -19.13
C SER A 39 1.88 -9.79 -18.68
N GLU A 40 1.09 -9.20 -17.77
CA GLU A 40 1.30 -7.81 -17.33
C GLU A 40 2.52 -7.69 -16.41
N GLY A 41 2.86 -8.77 -15.69
CA GLY A 41 4.05 -8.87 -14.84
C GLY A 41 4.05 -7.97 -13.60
N LYS A 42 3.02 -7.15 -13.43
CA LYS A 42 2.77 -6.31 -12.26
C LYS A 42 1.30 -6.33 -11.88
N MET A 43 1.02 -6.36 -10.59
CA MET A 43 -0.30 -6.22 -10.01
C MET A 43 -0.48 -4.78 -9.52
N GLN A 44 -1.43 -4.07 -10.09
CA GLN A 44 -1.83 -2.74 -9.63
C GLN A 44 -2.55 -2.85 -8.27
N MET A 45 -2.22 -1.96 -7.34
CA MET A 45 -2.86 -1.90 -6.02
C MET A 45 -3.64 -0.61 -5.90
N VAL A 46 -4.94 -0.70 -5.60
CA VAL A 46 -5.80 0.47 -5.37
C VAL A 46 -6.37 0.41 -3.96
N ILE A 47 -6.18 1.47 -3.19
CA ILE A 47 -6.69 1.62 -1.82
C ILE A 47 -7.87 2.57 -1.83
N TYR A 48 -9.03 2.07 -1.41
CA TYR A 48 -10.27 2.84 -1.31
C TYR A 48 -10.54 3.26 0.12
N GLY A 49 -10.83 4.54 0.31
CA GLY A 49 -11.24 5.08 1.61
C GLY A 49 -10.18 4.84 2.69
N ILE A 50 -8.95 5.28 2.44
CA ILE A 50 -7.84 5.10 3.38
C ILE A 50 -8.13 5.76 4.74
N GLY A 51 -8.99 6.78 4.78
CA GLY A 51 -9.30 7.54 5.98
C GLY A 51 -8.15 8.48 6.37
N SER A 52 -8.31 9.19 7.49
CA SER A 52 -7.32 10.21 7.85
C SER A 52 -6.00 9.63 8.36
N ILE A 53 -4.96 9.77 7.53
CA ILE A 53 -3.57 9.37 7.82
C ILE A 53 -2.99 10.23 8.94
N GLU A 54 -3.41 11.49 9.05
CA GLU A 54 -2.90 12.40 10.08
C GLU A 54 -3.49 12.11 11.46
N SER A 55 -4.78 11.78 11.49
CA SER A 55 -5.53 11.61 12.75
C SER A 55 -5.40 10.21 13.33
N TYR A 56 -5.53 9.17 12.51
CA TYR A 56 -5.76 7.81 13.02
C TYR A 56 -4.60 6.85 12.73
N GLU A 57 -4.38 5.90 13.64
CA GLU A 57 -3.35 4.87 13.48
C GLU A 57 -3.72 3.79 12.44
N PRO A 58 -4.97 3.28 12.37
CA PRO A 58 -5.31 2.25 11.38
C PRO A 58 -5.06 2.67 9.92
N PRO A 59 -5.45 3.87 9.44
CA PRO A 59 -5.05 4.38 8.12
C PRO A 59 -3.55 4.38 7.89
N ARG A 60 -2.77 4.77 8.91
CA ARG A 60 -1.31 4.76 8.84
C ARG A 60 -0.76 3.34 8.72
N LEU A 61 -1.31 2.38 9.45
CA LEU A 61 -0.88 0.97 9.39
C LEU A 61 -1.21 0.34 8.04
N GLN A 62 -2.42 0.56 7.53
CA GLN A 62 -2.85 0.07 6.21
C GLN A 62 -1.96 0.64 5.10
N LEU A 63 -1.72 1.95 5.09
CA LEU A 63 -0.79 2.57 4.15
C LEU A 63 0.64 2.05 4.33
N SER A 64 1.10 1.89 5.57
CA SER A 64 2.44 1.36 5.84
C SER A 64 2.62 -0.05 5.29
N LEU A 65 1.60 -0.90 5.38
CA LEU A 65 1.60 -2.25 4.82
C LEU A 65 1.74 -2.19 3.29
N ALA A 66 0.90 -1.40 2.62
CA ALA A 66 0.96 -1.23 1.17
C ALA A 66 2.33 -0.73 0.69
N ILE A 67 2.93 0.25 1.39
CA ILE A 67 4.26 0.76 1.07
C ILE A 67 5.35 -0.30 1.28
N LEU A 68 5.28 -1.08 2.36
CA LEU A 68 6.25 -2.16 2.59
C LEU A 68 6.13 -3.26 1.54
N MET A 69 4.89 -3.59 1.14
CA MET A 69 4.64 -4.53 0.04
C MET A 69 5.21 -4.01 -1.28
N LYS A 70 4.91 -2.76 -1.70
CA LYS A 70 5.47 -2.14 -2.92
C LYS A 70 7.01 -2.18 -2.95
N ARG A 71 7.65 -1.96 -1.79
CA ARG A 71 9.11 -1.97 -1.67
C ARG A 71 9.73 -3.36 -1.68
N MET A 72 9.00 -4.37 -1.23
CA MET A 72 9.50 -5.74 -1.10
C MET A 72 9.28 -6.56 -2.37
N PHE A 73 8.12 -6.38 -3.00
CA PHE A 73 7.67 -7.22 -4.09
C PHE A 73 7.72 -6.44 -5.40
N SER A 74 8.65 -6.80 -6.28
CA SER A 74 8.81 -6.19 -7.61
C SER A 74 7.57 -6.34 -8.50
N TRP A 75 6.74 -7.31 -8.16
CA TRP A 75 5.49 -7.59 -8.84
C TRP A 75 4.34 -6.69 -8.40
N ILE A 76 4.49 -5.90 -7.34
CA ILE A 76 3.51 -4.86 -7.00
C ILE A 76 3.84 -3.64 -7.85
N GLY A 77 2.86 -3.22 -8.66
CA GLY A 77 2.96 -2.05 -9.50
C GLY A 77 2.75 -0.76 -8.72
N GLU A 78 2.04 0.19 -9.35
CA GLU A 78 1.70 1.43 -8.69
C GLU A 78 0.72 1.21 -7.54
N VAL A 79 0.88 2.02 -6.49
CA VAL A 79 -0.04 2.09 -5.37
C VAL A 79 -0.89 3.33 -5.56
N GLU A 80 -2.14 3.11 -5.90
CA GLU A 80 -3.14 4.14 -6.08
C GLU A 80 -4.00 4.27 -4.83
N VAL A 81 -4.41 5.50 -4.54
CA VAL A 81 -5.28 5.80 -3.41
C VAL A 81 -6.42 6.67 -3.89
N PHE A 82 -7.64 6.19 -3.66
CA PHE A 82 -8.85 6.95 -3.86
C PHE A 82 -9.55 7.15 -2.52
N ASP A 83 -9.69 8.41 -2.09
CA ASP A 83 -10.51 8.78 -0.95
C ASP A 83 -11.01 10.21 -1.15
N PRO A 84 -12.34 10.45 -1.16
CA PRO A 84 -12.92 11.76 -1.45
C PRO A 84 -12.59 12.81 -0.38
N LEU A 85 -12.12 12.41 0.80
CA LEU A 85 -11.83 13.28 1.93
C LEU A 85 -10.33 13.55 2.13
N ILE A 86 -9.48 13.27 1.13
CA ILE A 86 -8.04 13.54 1.21
C ILE A 86 -7.77 15.04 1.33
N SER A 87 -7.10 15.41 2.43
CA SER A 87 -6.58 16.77 2.59
C SER A 87 -5.33 17.03 1.74
N LEU A 88 -5.01 18.30 1.48
CA LEU A 88 -3.77 18.67 0.78
C LEU A 88 -2.49 18.16 1.48
N ALA A 89 -2.51 18.09 2.82
CA ALA A 89 -1.40 17.56 3.59
C ALA A 89 -1.23 16.05 3.36
N GLU A 90 -2.34 15.30 3.31
CA GLU A 90 -2.35 13.86 3.06
C GLU A 90 -1.97 13.55 1.61
N PHE A 91 -2.46 14.32 0.64
CA PHE A 91 -2.04 14.24 -0.75
C PHE A 91 -0.50 14.33 -0.88
N ARG A 92 0.11 15.35 -0.26
CA ARG A 92 1.57 15.51 -0.27
C ARG A 92 2.30 14.35 0.39
N VAL A 93 1.74 13.77 1.46
CA VAL A 93 2.31 12.59 2.11
C VAL A 93 2.25 11.38 1.18
N LEU A 94 1.13 11.16 0.50
CA LEU A 94 0.94 10.05 -0.45
C LEU A 94 1.89 10.18 -1.64
N THR A 95 1.97 11.34 -2.27
CA THR A 95 2.90 11.59 -3.39
C THR A 95 4.36 11.39 -2.96
N ALA A 96 4.75 11.85 -1.77
CA ALA A 96 6.11 11.66 -1.25
C ALA A 96 6.41 10.20 -0.86
N LEU A 97 5.40 9.34 -0.76
CA LEU A 97 5.54 7.90 -0.58
C LEU A 97 5.45 7.12 -1.90
N ASP A 98 5.44 7.83 -3.04
CA ASP A 98 5.32 7.24 -4.38
C ASP A 98 3.95 6.56 -4.60
N CYS A 99 2.89 7.13 -4.01
CA CYS A 99 1.51 6.78 -4.31
C CYS A 99 0.88 7.77 -5.28
N SER A 100 0.04 7.25 -6.19
CA SER A 100 -0.82 8.04 -7.05
C SER A 100 -2.16 8.29 -6.36
N VAL A 101 -2.60 9.54 -6.26
CA VAL A 101 -3.92 9.87 -5.72
C VAL A 101 -4.90 10.00 -6.88
N LEU A 102 -5.93 9.18 -6.90
CA LEU A 102 -6.95 9.18 -7.93
C LEU A 102 -8.00 10.25 -7.63
N ALA A 103 -8.35 11.03 -8.66
CA ALA A 103 -9.40 12.04 -8.57
C ALA A 103 -10.81 11.47 -8.82
N ILE A 104 -10.88 10.33 -9.53
CA ILE A 104 -12.11 9.63 -9.89
C ILE A 104 -11.90 8.13 -9.64
N ASN A 105 -12.96 7.44 -9.22
CA ASN A 105 -12.96 6.00 -9.03
C ASN A 105 -13.25 5.24 -10.34
N GLU A 106 -13.36 3.91 -10.25
CA GLU A 106 -13.66 3.01 -11.36
C GLU A 106 -15.03 3.24 -12.02
N GLN A 107 -15.92 3.99 -11.36
CA GLN A 107 -17.23 4.39 -11.87
C GLN A 107 -17.20 5.79 -12.52
N GLY A 108 -16.04 6.42 -12.62
CA GLY A 108 -15.89 7.81 -13.10
C GLY A 108 -16.47 8.85 -12.15
N ARG A 109 -16.55 8.53 -10.85
CA ARG A 109 -17.12 9.37 -9.79
C ARG A 109 -16.08 9.80 -8.77
#